data_AF-A0A7X4ALQ3-F1
#
_entry.id   AF-A0A7X4ALQ3-F1
#
_cell.length_a   1.000
_cell.length_b   1.000
_cell.length_c   1.000
_cell.angle_alpha   90.00
_cell.angle_beta   90.00
_cell.angle_gamma   90.00
#
_symmetry.space_group_name_H-M   'P 1'
#
loop_
_entity.id
_entity.type
_entity.pdbx_description
1 polymer ?
#
loop_
_entity_poly.entity_id
_entity_poly.type
_entity_poly.pdbx_seq_one_letter_code
_entity_poly.pdbx_strand_id
1 'polypeptide(L)'
;MHGHPEAANLAYLGLYALQHRGQESAGICSSDGERLYCTKERGLVAEVFTKRVLKDLPGKMAIGHTRYSTAGQSNKLNAQPFIVGCNKG
;
A
#
# COMPACT_ATOMS: atom_id res chain seq x y z
N MET A 1 2.59 8.02 6.49
CA MET A 1 1.59 8.94 7.06
C MET A 1 1.23 8.48 8.48
N HIS A 2 1.14 9.39 9.45
CA HIS A 2 0.79 9.08 10.84
C HIS A 2 -0.12 10.18 11.41
N GLY A 3 -1.06 9.84 12.28
CA GLY A 3 -1.86 10.78 13.07
C GLY A 3 -3.04 11.42 12.33
N HIS A 4 -3.46 10.90 11.18
CA HIS A 4 -4.51 11.50 10.36
C HIS A 4 -5.63 10.48 10.05
N PRO A 5 -6.93 10.80 10.22
CA PRO A 5 -8.03 9.85 10.00
C PRO A 5 -8.04 9.25 8.58
N GLU A 6 -7.60 10.03 7.59
CA GLU A 6 -7.52 9.63 6.18
C GLU A 6 -6.10 9.20 5.76
N ALA A 7 -5.34 8.54 6.65
CA ALA A 7 -3.93 8.23 6.39
C ALA A 7 -3.71 7.42 5.10
N ALA A 8 -4.59 6.46 4.80
CA ALA A 8 -4.53 5.66 3.58
C ALA A 8 -4.76 6.50 2.31
N ASN A 9 -5.69 7.46 2.36
CA ASN A 9 -5.98 8.36 1.24
C ASN A 9 -4.81 9.30 0.95
N LEU A 10 -4.15 9.80 1.99
CA LEU A 10 -2.95 10.61 1.84
C LEU A 10 -1.77 9.80 1.29
N ALA A 11 -1.60 8.55 1.73
CA ALA A 11 -0.62 7.63 1.15
C ALA A 11 -0.91 7.37 -0.34
N TYR A 12 -2.17 7.14 -0.71
CA TYR A 12 -2.61 6.99 -2.10
C TYR A 12 -2.26 8.21 -2.95
N LEU A 13 -2.57 9.43 -2.51
CA LEU A 13 -2.26 10.65 -3.25
C LEU A 13 -0.75 10.80 -3.47
N GLY A 14 0.06 10.51 -2.44
CA GLY A 14 1.51 10.50 -2.55
C GLY A 14 2.01 9.46 -3.57
N LEU A 15 1.49 8.23 -3.52
CA LEU A 15 1.83 7.18 -4.49
C LEU A 15 1.39 7.54 -5.91
N TYR A 16 0.22 8.15 -6.07
CA TYR A 16 -0.29 8.58 -7.37
C TYR A 16 0.64 9.64 -7.99
N ALA A 17 1.09 10.62 -7.19
CA ALA A 17 2.07 11.60 -7.63
C ALA A 17 3.42 10.95 -8.00
N LEU A 18 3.80 9.87 -7.32
CA LEU A 18 5.03 9.10 -7.55
C LEU A 18 4.87 7.96 -8.57
N GLN A 19 3.73 7.84 -9.26
CA GLN A 19 3.43 6.76 -10.21
C GLN A 19 4.50 6.59 -11.30
N HIS A 20 5.12 7.69 -11.71
CA HIS A 20 6.21 7.72 -12.69
C HIS A 20 7.49 7.01 -12.21
N ARG A 21 7.59 6.71 -10.91
CA ARG A 21 8.71 5.98 -10.27
C ARG A 21 8.40 4.51 -10.02
N GLY A 22 7.25 3.99 -10.45
CA GLY A 22 6.93 2.55 -10.38
C GLY A 22 5.57 2.22 -11.00
N GLN A 23 5.54 1.54 -12.15
CA GLN A 23 4.31 1.24 -12.89
C GLN A 23 3.82 -0.22 -12.82
N GLU A 24 4.48 -1.08 -12.06
CA GLU A 24 4.16 -2.51 -12.10
C GLU A 24 3.24 -3.01 -11.01
N SER A 25 3.39 -2.46 -9.81
CA SER A 25 2.59 -2.83 -8.65
C SER A 25 2.57 -1.71 -7.64
N ALA A 26 1.50 -1.68 -6.86
CA ALA A 26 1.32 -0.74 -5.79
C ALA A 26 0.73 -1.46 -4.57
N GLY A 27 1.14 -1.00 -3.39
CA GLY A 27 0.63 -1.52 -2.13
C GLY A 27 0.52 -0.42 -1.09
N ILE A 28 -0.54 -0.48 -0.29
CA ILE A 28 -0.75 0.37 0.89
C ILE A 28 -1.05 -0.56 2.05
N CYS A 29 -0.42 -0.28 3.19
CA CYS A 29 -0.82 -0.85 4.45
C CYS A 29 -1.18 0.27 5.43
N SER A 30 -2.33 0.13 6.10
CA SER A 30 -2.81 1.03 7.15
C SER A 30 -2.94 0.30 8.49
N SER A 31 -3.03 1.08 9.57
CA SER A 31 -3.23 0.55 10.91
C SER A 31 -4.06 1.49 11.78
N ASP A 32 -4.98 0.89 12.53
CA ASP A 32 -5.76 1.54 13.60
C ASP A 32 -5.02 1.54 14.95
N GLY A 33 -3.84 0.91 15.03
CA GLY A 33 -3.06 0.73 16.26
C GLY A 33 -3.18 -0.66 16.88
N GLU A 34 -4.17 -1.45 16.46
CA GLU A 34 -4.37 -2.83 16.93
C GLU A 34 -4.15 -3.85 15.80
N ARG A 35 -4.58 -3.50 14.59
CA ARG A 35 -4.55 -4.36 13.41
C ARG A 35 -3.83 -3.68 12.25
N LEU A 36 -3.30 -4.51 11.36
CA LEU A 36 -2.76 -4.10 10.07
C LEU A 36 -3.75 -4.48 8.96
N TYR A 37 -4.04 -3.54 8.08
CA TYR A 37 -4.87 -3.72 6.90
C TYR A 37 -3.98 -3.44 5.70
N CYS A 38 -3.72 -4.43 4.85
CA CYS A 38 -2.87 -4.19 3.69
C CYS A 38 -3.49 -4.72 2.41
N THR A 39 -3.45 -3.88 1.38
CA THR A 39 -3.82 -4.22 0.02
C THR A 39 -2.63 -3.99 -0.89
N LYS A 40 -2.34 -4.97 -1.73
CA LYS A 40 -1.27 -4.88 -2.72
C LYS A 40 -1.64 -5.63 -3.99
N GLU A 41 -1.46 -4.99 -5.13
CA GLU A 41 -1.72 -5.59 -6.43
C GLU A 41 -0.77 -5.11 -7.50
N ARG A 42 -0.76 -5.83 -8.62
CA ARG A 42 -0.14 -5.38 -9.86
C ARG A 42 -0.99 -4.29 -10.53
N GLY A 43 -0.34 -3.44 -11.31
CA GLY A 43 -0.96 -2.34 -12.04
C GLY A 43 -0.66 -0.97 -11.45
N LEU A 44 -1.31 0.04 -12.02
CA LEU A 44 -1.14 1.43 -11.61
C LEU A 44 -1.84 1.68 -10.27
N VAL A 45 -1.34 2.64 -9.50
CA VAL A 45 -1.89 3.07 -8.20
C VAL A 45 -3.40 3.37 -8.31
N ALA A 46 -3.82 4.03 -9.39
CA ALA A 46 -5.22 4.39 -9.62
C ALA A 46 -6.14 3.18 -9.87
N GLU A 47 -5.58 2.11 -10.45
CA GLU A 47 -6.31 0.86 -10.74
C GLU A 47 -6.41 0.00 -9.49
N VAL A 48 -5.33 -0.06 -8.70
CA VAL A 48 -5.28 -0.84 -7.45
C VAL A 48 -6.14 -0.22 -6.35
N PHE A 49 -6.11 1.11 -6.18
CA PHE A 49 -6.74 1.80 -5.04
C PHE A 49 -7.98 2.57 -5.45
N THR A 50 -9.06 1.83 -5.74
CA THR A 50 -10.39 2.41 -5.91
C THR A 50 -10.94 2.95 -4.58
N LYS A 51 -11.98 3.80 -4.64
CA LYS A 51 -12.68 4.27 -3.42
C LYS A 51 -13.16 3.13 -2.51
N ARG A 52 -13.49 1.97 -3.07
CA ARG A 52 -13.88 0.80 -2.30
C ARG A 52 -12.67 0.21 -1.55
N VAL A 53 -11.57 -0.01 -2.26
CA VAL A 53 -10.33 -0.56 -1.67
C VAL A 53 -9.78 0.36 -0.57
N LEU A 54 -9.83 1.67 -0.77
CA LEU A 54 -9.38 2.63 0.24
C LEU A 54 -10.24 2.62 1.52
N LYS A 55 -11.54 2.30 1.42
CA LYS A 55 -12.41 2.12 2.59
C LYS A 55 -12.04 0.87 3.41
N ASP A 56 -11.44 -0.12 2.77
CA ASP A 56 -10.95 -1.35 3.42
C ASP A 56 -9.55 -1.17 4.03
N LEU A 57 -9.01 0.07 4.04
CA LEU A 57 -7.73 0.45 4.64
C LEU A 57 -7.94 1.50 5.76
N PRO A 58 -8.65 1.15 6.86
CA PRO A 58 -8.90 2.08 7.95
C PRO A 58 -7.65 2.36 8.79
N GLY A 59 -7.72 3.41 9.59
CA GLY A 59 -6.72 3.72 10.62
C GLY A 59 -5.98 5.04 10.40
N LYS A 60 -5.25 5.46 11.44
CA LYS A 60 -4.58 6.78 11.47
C LYS A 60 -3.13 6.74 11.00
N MET A 61 -2.64 5.56 10.64
CA MET A 61 -1.28 5.33 10.15
C MET A 61 -1.35 4.59 8.83
N ALA A 62 -0.49 4.96 7.88
CA ALA A 62 -0.36 4.24 6.62
C ALA A 62 1.03 4.39 6.00
N ILE A 63 1.49 3.33 5.35
CA ILE A 63 2.65 3.31 4.46
C ILE A 63 2.23 2.82 3.09
N GLY A 64 2.93 3.26 2.05
CA GLY A 64 2.65 2.88 0.68
C GLY A 64 3.92 2.69 -0.14
N HIS A 65 3.84 1.87 -1.18
CA HIS A 65 4.95 1.61 -2.10
C HIS A 65 4.44 1.45 -3.54
N THR A 66 5.18 2.00 -4.51
CA THR A 66 5.05 1.74 -5.95
C THR A 66 6.33 1.07 -6.46
N ARG A 67 6.22 -0.07 -7.15
CA ARG A 67 7.38 -0.81 -7.66
C ARG A 67 7.63 -0.50 -9.14
N TYR A 68 8.89 -0.21 -9.47
CA TYR A 68 9.44 -0.30 -10.83
C TYR A 68 10.19 -1.62 -10.97
N SER A 69 10.11 -2.30 -12.11
CA SER A 69 10.84 -3.57 -12.28
C SER A 69 12.32 -3.29 -12.37
N THR A 70 13.06 -3.71 -11.36
CA THR A 70 14.44 -4.15 -11.55
C THR A 70 14.42 -5.64 -11.91
N ALA A 71 15.39 -6.08 -12.72
CA ALA A 71 15.44 -7.39 -13.37
C ALA A 71 14.81 -8.52 -12.53
N GLY A 72 13.82 -9.21 -13.09
CA GLY A 72 13.07 -10.29 -12.44
C GLY A 72 11.62 -10.37 -12.90
N GLN A 73 10.95 -11.50 -12.63
CA GLN A 73 9.53 -11.67 -12.98
C GLN A 73 8.63 -10.77 -12.12
N SER A 74 7.65 -10.16 -12.76
CA SER A 74 6.64 -9.32 -12.12
C SER A 74 5.59 -10.22 -11.45
N ASN A 75 5.79 -10.60 -10.18
CA ASN A 75 4.85 -11.43 -9.42
C ASN A 75 4.18 -10.61 -8.31
N LYS A 76 2.88 -10.85 -8.06
CA LYS A 76 2.12 -10.19 -6.98
C LYS A 76 2.78 -10.38 -5.60
N LEU A 77 3.43 -11.52 -5.38
CA LEU A 77 4.20 -11.81 -4.16
C LEU A 77 5.31 -10.78 -3.90
N ASN A 78 5.85 -10.17 -4.97
CA ASN A 78 6.91 -9.17 -4.89
C ASN A 78 6.37 -7.75 -4.64
N ALA A 79 5.04 -7.56 -4.63
CA ALA A 79 4.45 -6.29 -4.24
C ALA A 79 4.71 -6.04 -2.75
N GLN A 80 5.20 -4.84 -2.44
CA GLN A 80 5.37 -4.33 -1.09
C GLN A 80 4.12 -3.53 -0.69
N PRO A 81 3.81 -3.34 0.60
CA PRO A 81 4.59 -3.75 1.78
C PRO A 81 4.57 -5.26 2.06
N PHE A 82 5.64 -5.75 2.71
CA PHE A 82 5.65 -7.07 3.34
C PHE A 82 5.13 -6.96 4.78
N ILE A 83 4.30 -7.91 5.20
CA ILE A 83 3.82 -8.01 6.58
C ILE A 83 4.51 -9.21 7.21
N VAL A 84 5.07 -9.03 8.39
CA VAL A 84 5.63 -10.11 9.20
C VAL A 84 4.87 -10.13 10.53
N GLY A 85 4.18 -11.23 10.81
CA GLY A 85 3.58 -11.46 12.12
C GLY A 85 4.65 -12.01 13.06
N CYS A 86 4.98 -11.27 14.11
CA CYS A 86 5.80 -11.78 15.21
C CYS A 86 4.88 -12.23 16.34
N ASN A 87 4.77 -13.55 16.56
CA ASN A 87 4.13 -14.07 17.76
C ASN A 87 5.20 -14.13 18.87
N LYS A 88 5.16 -13.19 19.82
CA LYS A 88 5.95 -13.32 21.04
C LYS A 88 5.06 -14.09 22.02
N GLY A 89 5.44 -15.34 22.28
CA GLY A 89 4.78 -16.21 23.25
C GLY A 89 4.86 -15.67 24.67
#